data_AF-A0A9P8J0B3-F1
#
_entry.id   AF-A0A9P8J0B3-F1
#
_cell.length_a   1.000
_cell.length_b   1.000
_cell.length_c   1.000
_cell.angle_alpha   90.00
_cell.angle_beta   90.00
_cell.angle_gamma   90.00
#
_symmetry.space_group_name_H-M   'P 1'
#
loop_
_entity.id
_entity.type
_entity.pdbx_description
1 polymer ?
#
loop_
_entity_poly.entity_id
_entity_poly.type
_entity_poly.pdbx_seq_one_letter_code
_entity_poly.pdbx_strand_id
1 'polypeptide(L)'
;MNEIQRAGYVVVDDCTAPPFDNVADYMKHLLQQNMTHLYKQRNSVDDEEDARSKFILRRRLQALVPHLTSEFDSGPFTLFCDDVHPRNILVDENTYKITAIIDWEWTYAAPHDFLVTPPSWLILSSPTSWIGSDEVKFKKQFTLFLRALEDAESRREKDLALEKPDERRISIAMRQNYENGTFWLVQLLLQCFNFDGDALWPRLEPFLRERGLLEVGIPDEKEVEDFVAIKMRDLHAYKEELQKKSSEQRAEAEVDPKPPASECASGSTNDDAAAATKPLDEHHESSQTHLGDLEPTTVLSKFLSDQAISSAGVCTDDHLVSLNAQGKSNTDTSDSSSTQTSEREDEHGSSHAVGMQSGDVQE
;
A
#
# COMPACT_ATOMS: atom_id res chain seq x y z
N MET A 1 -9.80 6.56 9.26
CA MET A 1 -9.60 7.19 7.94
C MET A 1 -10.73 8.15 7.66
N ASN A 2 -10.45 9.45 7.78
CA ASN A 2 -11.43 10.52 7.62
C ASN A 2 -12.03 10.57 6.20
N GLU A 3 -11.28 10.14 5.19
CA GLU A 3 -11.73 10.07 3.78
C GLU A 3 -12.95 9.17 3.56
N ILE A 4 -13.05 8.04 4.28
CA ILE A 4 -14.20 7.13 4.15
C ILE A 4 -15.49 7.85 4.55
N GLN A 5 -15.44 8.64 5.63
CA GLN A 5 -16.61 9.37 6.09
C GLN A 5 -16.91 10.57 5.19
N ARG A 6 -15.87 11.26 4.69
CA ARG A 6 -16.00 12.41 3.78
C ARG A 6 -16.61 12.03 2.43
N ALA A 7 -16.07 11.01 1.77
CA ALA A 7 -16.44 10.66 0.39
C ALA A 7 -17.44 9.49 0.31
N GLY A 8 -17.36 8.53 1.23
CA GLY A 8 -18.25 7.36 1.23
C GLY A 8 -19.53 7.53 2.04
N TYR A 9 -19.65 8.61 2.84
CA TYR A 9 -20.77 8.84 3.77
C TYR A 9 -21.02 7.67 4.73
N VAL A 10 -19.98 6.86 5.00
CA VAL A 10 -20.03 5.75 5.93
C VAL A 10 -19.33 6.14 7.22
N VAL A 11 -20.05 6.10 8.34
CA VAL A 11 -19.45 6.21 9.67
C VAL A 11 -18.69 4.92 9.97
N VAL A 12 -17.36 5.04 10.06
CA VAL A 12 -16.42 3.94 10.29
C VAL A 12 -15.56 4.12 11.53
N ASP A 13 -15.62 5.28 12.19
CA ASP A 13 -14.82 5.57 13.37
C ASP A 13 -15.65 6.14 14.51
N ASP A 14 -15.13 6.01 15.73
CA ASP A 14 -15.62 6.67 16.92
C ASP A 14 -14.52 7.58 17.47
N CYS A 15 -14.63 8.88 17.23
CA CYS A 15 -13.64 9.86 17.68
C CYS A 15 -13.61 10.04 19.21
N THR A 16 -14.50 9.38 19.95
CA THR A 16 -14.52 9.37 21.42
C THR A 16 -13.80 8.15 22.02
N ALA A 17 -13.39 7.18 21.19
CA ALA A 17 -12.65 6.02 21.63
C ALA A 17 -11.27 6.41 22.20
N PRO A 18 -10.74 5.63 23.18
CA PRO A 18 -9.38 5.85 23.68
C PRO A 18 -8.34 5.61 22.57
N PRO A 19 -7.12 6.19 22.70
CA PRO A 19 -6.03 5.92 21.77
C PRO A 19 -5.60 4.44 21.82
N PHE A 20 -4.94 4.00 20.75
CA PHE A 20 -4.42 2.63 20.65
C PHE A 20 -3.12 2.46 21.44
N ASP A 21 -2.99 1.32 22.12
CA ASP A 21 -1.78 0.98 22.89
C ASP A 21 -0.66 0.39 22.04
N ASN A 22 -0.99 -0.15 20.86
CA ASN A 22 -0.03 -0.79 19.96
C ASN A 22 -0.40 -0.60 18.47
N VAL A 23 0.60 -0.79 17.62
CA VAL A 23 0.52 -0.62 16.16
C VAL A 23 -0.39 -1.67 15.53
N ALA A 24 -0.35 -2.92 16.01
CA ALA A 24 -1.19 -4.00 15.51
C ALA A 24 -2.67 -3.66 15.63
N ASP A 25 -3.10 -3.14 16.78
CA ASP A 25 -4.50 -2.78 17.03
C ASP A 25 -4.92 -1.55 16.23
N TYR A 26 -4.04 -0.56 16.06
CA TYR A 26 -4.28 0.54 15.14
C TYR A 26 -4.45 0.06 13.69
N MET A 27 -3.58 -0.81 13.20
CA MET A 27 -3.67 -1.37 11.84
C MET A 27 -4.93 -2.23 11.66
N LYS A 28 -5.28 -3.07 12.65
CA LYS A 28 -6.55 -3.82 12.64
C LYS A 28 -7.75 -2.88 12.60
N HIS A 29 -7.70 -1.76 13.34
CA HIS A 29 -8.76 -0.75 13.29
C HIS A 29 -8.88 -0.16 11.89
N LEU A 30 -7.80 0.29 11.26
CA LEU A 30 -7.82 0.80 9.88
C LEU A 30 -8.43 -0.22 8.90
N LEU A 31 -8.10 -1.50 9.05
CA LEU A 31 -8.67 -2.56 8.22
C LEU A 31 -10.14 -2.85 8.54
N GLN A 32 -10.55 -2.71 9.81
CA GLN A 32 -11.95 -2.80 10.20
C GLN A 32 -12.77 -1.64 9.61
N GLN A 33 -12.20 -0.43 9.53
CA GLN A 33 -12.82 0.70 8.85
C GLN A 33 -13.00 0.40 7.37
N ASN A 34 -11.96 -0.11 6.72
CA ASN A 34 -11.99 -0.57 5.33
C ASN A 34 -13.07 -1.62 5.08
N MET A 35 -13.17 -2.64 5.92
CA MET A 35 -14.20 -3.67 5.82
C MET A 35 -15.60 -3.07 6.02
N THR A 36 -15.76 -2.19 7.01
CA THR A 36 -17.04 -1.53 7.29
C THR A 36 -17.50 -0.69 6.09
N HIS A 37 -16.60 0.05 5.47
CA HIS A 37 -16.84 0.77 4.22
C HIS A 37 -17.28 -0.16 3.10
N LEU A 38 -16.51 -1.24 2.85
CA LEU A 38 -16.81 -2.23 1.82
C LEU A 38 -18.21 -2.84 1.98
N TYR A 39 -18.62 -3.17 3.21
CA TYR A 39 -19.96 -3.68 3.49
C TYR A 39 -21.04 -2.61 3.30
N LYS A 40 -20.90 -1.45 3.97
CA LYS A 40 -21.99 -0.47 4.10
C LYS A 40 -22.22 0.39 2.86
N GLN A 41 -21.18 0.71 2.11
CA GLN A 41 -21.34 1.50 0.89
C GLN A 41 -21.92 0.61 -0.22
N ARG A 42 -23.09 0.98 -0.75
CA ARG A 42 -23.85 0.11 -1.66
C ARG A 42 -23.16 -0.11 -3.01
N ASN A 43 -22.39 0.89 -3.46
CA ASN A 43 -21.60 0.90 -4.68
C ASN A 43 -20.09 0.78 -4.41
N SER A 44 -19.68 0.04 -3.38
CA SER A 44 -18.26 -0.18 -3.05
C SER A 44 -17.55 -1.17 -4.00
N VAL A 45 -18.32 -1.83 -4.86
CA VAL A 45 -17.85 -2.81 -5.84
C VAL A 45 -18.46 -2.55 -7.21
N ASP A 46 -17.74 -2.95 -8.26
CA ASP A 46 -18.18 -2.76 -9.65
C ASP A 46 -18.97 -3.98 -10.18
N ASP A 47 -18.51 -5.18 -9.85
CA ASP A 47 -19.10 -6.47 -10.22
C ASP A 47 -18.74 -7.58 -9.21
N GLU A 48 -19.07 -8.83 -9.54
CA GLU A 48 -18.79 -9.97 -8.67
C GLU A 48 -17.30 -10.27 -8.51
N GLU A 49 -16.49 -10.10 -9.56
CA GLU A 49 -15.05 -10.39 -9.52
C GLU A 49 -14.34 -9.36 -8.63
N ASP A 50 -14.68 -8.08 -8.81
CA ASP A 50 -14.21 -7.01 -7.95
C ASP A 50 -14.66 -7.23 -6.49
N ALA A 51 -15.90 -7.68 -6.26
CA ALA A 51 -16.39 -8.02 -4.92
C ALA A 51 -15.59 -9.15 -4.26
N ARG A 52 -15.33 -10.25 -4.98
CA ARG A 52 -14.51 -11.38 -4.50
C ARG A 52 -13.11 -10.90 -4.15
N SER A 53 -12.45 -10.21 -5.08
CA SER A 53 -11.08 -9.72 -4.92
C SER A 53 -10.96 -8.78 -3.72
N LYS A 54 -11.80 -7.73 -3.66
CA LYS A 54 -11.81 -6.75 -2.56
C LYS A 54 -12.06 -7.37 -1.19
N PHE A 55 -12.91 -8.40 -1.11
CA PHE A 55 -13.21 -9.09 0.14
C PHE A 55 -12.05 -9.99 0.57
N ILE A 56 -11.59 -10.87 -0.31
CA ILE A 56 -10.48 -11.80 -0.04
C ILE A 56 -9.24 -11.03 0.41
N LEU A 57 -8.86 -10.00 -0.33
CA LEU A 57 -7.62 -9.28 -0.05
C LEU A 57 -7.66 -8.52 1.29
N ARG A 58 -8.79 -7.89 1.63
CA ARG A 58 -8.93 -7.20 2.92
C ARG A 58 -9.00 -8.18 4.10
N ARG A 59 -9.68 -9.33 3.95
CA ARG A 59 -9.71 -10.40 4.96
C ARG A 59 -8.32 -11.00 5.19
N ARG A 60 -7.58 -11.25 4.11
CA ARG A 60 -6.19 -11.69 4.19
C ARG A 60 -5.32 -10.66 4.89
N LEU A 61 -5.42 -9.39 4.51
CA LEU A 61 -4.62 -8.33 5.13
C LEU A 61 -4.88 -8.21 6.63
N GLN A 62 -6.14 -8.34 7.08
CA GLN A 62 -6.49 -8.37 8.50
C GLN A 62 -5.77 -9.50 9.26
N ALA A 63 -5.75 -10.70 8.68
CA ALA A 63 -5.07 -11.85 9.28
C ALA A 63 -3.54 -11.74 9.23
N LEU A 64 -3.00 -10.98 8.28
CA LEU A 64 -1.56 -10.78 8.11
C LEU A 64 -0.96 -9.77 9.10
N VAL A 65 -1.73 -8.81 9.64
CA VAL A 65 -1.21 -7.77 10.55
C VAL A 65 -0.31 -8.30 11.67
N PRO A 66 -0.68 -9.36 12.42
CA PRO A 66 0.17 -9.88 13.50
C PRO A 66 1.52 -10.43 13.03
N HIS A 67 1.65 -10.77 11.74
CA HIS A 67 2.87 -11.31 11.13
C HIS A 67 3.73 -10.24 10.45
N LEU A 68 3.17 -9.05 10.25
CA LEU A 68 3.81 -7.95 9.53
C LEU A 68 4.12 -6.74 10.42
N THR A 69 3.72 -6.79 11.68
CA THR A 69 4.04 -5.78 12.69
C THR A 69 5.53 -5.81 13.00
N SER A 70 6.14 -4.62 13.06
CA SER A 70 7.57 -4.46 13.32
C SER A 70 7.89 -4.63 14.80
N GLU A 71 9.18 -4.59 15.13
CA GLU A 71 9.67 -4.55 16.51
C GLU A 71 9.15 -3.33 17.31
N PHE A 72 8.58 -2.33 16.63
CA PHE A 72 7.98 -1.12 17.19
C PHE A 72 6.47 -1.26 17.43
N ASP A 73 5.96 -2.47 17.65
CA ASP A 73 4.53 -2.69 17.88
C ASP A 73 4.00 -1.90 19.10
N SER A 74 4.80 -1.76 20.16
CA SER A 74 4.47 -0.90 21.32
C SER A 74 4.75 0.60 21.10
N GLY A 75 4.93 1.02 19.85
CA GLY A 75 5.34 2.37 19.47
C GLY A 75 6.85 2.50 19.19
N PRO A 76 7.33 3.70 18.84
CA PRO A 76 6.66 4.99 19.02
C PRO A 76 5.57 5.31 17.96
N PHE A 77 4.60 6.12 18.36
CA PHE A 77 3.71 6.83 17.43
C PHE A 77 4.30 8.21 17.13
N THR A 78 4.41 8.56 15.85
CA THR A 78 4.99 9.82 15.39
C THR A 78 3.96 10.69 14.68
N LEU A 79 4.23 11.98 14.60
CA LEU A 79 3.41 12.90 13.81
C LEU A 79 3.54 12.54 12.32
N PHE A 80 2.41 12.23 11.68
CA PHE A 80 2.31 11.88 10.28
C PHE A 80 1.18 12.67 9.63
N CYS A 81 1.30 12.97 8.34
CA CYS A 81 0.26 13.65 7.58
C CYS A 81 0.12 12.96 6.22
N ASP A 82 -1.10 12.49 5.94
CA ASP A 82 -1.42 11.76 4.70
C ASP A 82 -1.25 12.63 3.45
N ASP A 83 -1.33 13.96 3.60
CA ASP A 83 -1.38 14.92 2.49
C ASP A 83 -0.11 15.77 2.34
N VAL A 84 1.03 15.32 2.88
CA VAL A 84 2.31 15.96 2.57
C VAL A 84 2.68 15.59 1.14
N HIS A 85 2.57 16.53 0.20
CA HIS A 85 3.03 16.38 -1.18
C HIS A 85 3.58 17.71 -1.74
N PRO A 86 4.25 17.73 -2.91
CA PRO A 86 4.99 18.92 -3.37
C PRO A 86 4.19 20.21 -3.57
N ARG A 87 2.85 20.17 -3.68
CA ARG A 87 2.04 21.41 -3.79
C ARG A 87 1.81 22.06 -2.41
N ASN A 88 2.03 21.32 -1.33
CA ASN A 88 1.93 21.79 0.04
C ASN A 88 3.30 22.22 0.61
N ILE A 89 4.35 22.26 -0.23
CA ILE A 89 5.71 22.70 0.14
C ILE A 89 6.00 24.02 -0.57
N LEU A 90 6.13 25.09 0.20
CA LEU A 90 6.52 26.41 -0.31
C LEU A 90 8.05 26.50 -0.37
N VAL A 91 8.55 27.05 -1.48
CA VAL A 91 9.97 27.27 -1.70
C VAL A 91 10.24 28.72 -2.07
N ASP A 92 11.36 29.24 -1.61
CA ASP A 92 11.86 30.54 -2.04
C ASP A 92 12.28 30.48 -3.52
N GLU A 93 11.80 31.42 -4.34
CA GLU A 93 11.99 31.40 -5.80
C GLU A 93 13.46 31.53 -6.24
N ASN A 94 14.29 32.18 -5.41
CA ASN A 94 15.66 32.52 -5.76
C ASN A 94 16.66 31.48 -5.22
N THR A 95 16.39 30.93 -4.04
CA THR A 95 17.29 30.01 -3.32
C THR A 95 16.83 28.56 -3.35
N TYR A 96 15.58 28.30 -3.75
CA TYR A 96 14.92 26.98 -3.71
C TYR A 96 14.90 26.33 -2.32
N LYS A 97 15.10 27.12 -1.25
CA LYS A 97 14.98 26.62 0.12
C LYS A 97 13.50 26.51 0.48
N ILE A 98 13.15 25.43 1.19
CA ILE A 98 11.81 25.26 1.76
C ILE A 98 11.58 26.38 2.78
N THR A 99 10.50 27.14 2.60
CA THR A 99 10.11 28.26 3.49
C THR A 99 8.98 27.87 4.43
N ALA A 100 8.06 27.02 3.98
CA ALA A 100 6.98 26.48 4.79
C ALA A 100 6.46 25.16 4.22
N ILE A 101 5.89 24.33 5.09
CA ILE A 101 4.98 23.25 4.72
C ILE A 101 3.60 23.68 5.22
N ILE A 102 2.61 23.67 4.34
CA ILE A 102 1.24 24.09 4.64
C ILE A 102 0.30 22.87 4.61
N ASP A 103 -0.99 23.12 4.87
CA ASP A 103 -2.05 22.12 4.77
C ASP A 103 -1.91 20.92 5.71
N TRP A 104 -1.89 21.20 7.02
CA TRP A 104 -1.71 20.21 8.07
C TRP A 104 -3.03 19.54 8.53
N GLU A 105 -4.14 19.73 7.82
CA GLU A 105 -5.47 19.29 8.27
C GLU A 105 -5.62 17.75 8.37
N TRP A 106 -4.76 17.00 7.66
CA TRP A 106 -4.70 15.54 7.66
C TRP A 106 -3.60 14.97 8.57
N THR A 107 -3.18 15.72 9.58
CA THR A 107 -2.10 15.33 10.48
C THR A 107 -2.62 14.59 11.72
N TYR A 108 -1.98 13.49 12.07
CA TYR A 108 -2.31 12.65 13.23
C TYR A 108 -1.09 11.91 13.78
N ALA A 109 -1.26 11.22 14.91
CA ALA A 109 -0.24 10.31 15.44
C ALA A 109 -0.38 8.93 14.78
N ALA A 110 0.64 8.49 14.05
CA ALA A 110 0.65 7.23 13.29
C ALA A 110 1.80 6.32 13.74
N PRO A 111 1.76 5.01 13.41
CA PRO A 111 2.91 4.13 13.59
C PRO A 111 4.17 4.70 12.95
N HIS A 112 5.31 4.60 13.64
CA HIS A 112 6.60 5.10 13.14
C HIS A 112 6.92 4.65 11.71
N ASP A 113 6.57 3.40 11.37
CA ASP A 113 6.79 2.84 10.03
C ASP A 113 6.17 3.66 8.91
N PHE A 114 5.04 4.36 9.15
CA PHE A 114 4.40 5.19 8.12
C PHE A 114 5.33 6.32 7.70
N LEU A 115 5.92 7.02 8.68
CA LEU A 115 6.86 8.12 8.45
C LEU A 115 8.15 7.66 7.76
N VAL A 116 8.64 6.48 8.12
CA VAL A 116 9.88 5.94 7.58
C VAL A 116 9.67 5.07 6.35
N THR A 117 8.50 5.09 5.72
CA THR A 117 8.33 4.53 4.37
C THR A 117 8.64 5.57 3.29
N PRO A 118 9.08 5.15 2.08
CA PRO A 118 9.33 6.08 0.99
C PRO A 118 8.10 6.95 0.68
N PRO A 119 8.26 8.27 0.47
CA PRO A 119 7.13 9.11 0.06
C PRO A 119 6.55 8.61 -1.27
N SER A 120 5.27 8.28 -1.31
CA SER A 120 4.65 7.69 -2.50
C SER A 120 4.58 8.66 -3.69
N TRP A 121 4.62 9.96 -3.42
CA TRP A 121 4.54 11.05 -4.40
C TRP A 121 5.86 11.43 -5.07
N LEU A 122 6.95 10.66 -4.93
CA LEU A 122 8.27 10.99 -5.51
C LEU A 122 8.26 11.15 -7.04
N ILE A 123 7.26 10.60 -7.74
CA ILE A 123 7.06 10.78 -9.18
C ILE A 123 5.76 11.52 -9.51
N LEU A 124 5.16 12.20 -8.53
CA LEU A 124 3.92 12.97 -8.65
C LEU A 124 2.70 12.14 -9.12
N SER A 125 2.72 10.83 -8.85
CA SER A 125 1.63 9.90 -9.15
C SER A 125 1.50 8.85 -8.05
N SER A 126 0.26 8.46 -7.72
CA SER A 126 -0.04 7.43 -6.73
C SER A 126 0.41 6.05 -7.21
N PRO A 127 0.94 5.18 -6.32
CA PRO A 127 1.25 3.79 -6.65
C PRO A 127 0.09 2.99 -7.28
N THR A 128 -1.16 3.34 -6.97
CA THR A 128 -2.37 2.75 -7.58
C THR A 128 -2.59 3.17 -9.04
N SER A 129 -1.88 4.19 -9.53
CA SER A 129 -2.02 4.75 -10.87
C SER A 129 -0.76 4.57 -11.71
N TRP A 130 0.24 3.84 -11.21
CA TRP A 130 1.50 3.62 -11.91
C TRP A 130 1.29 2.67 -13.09
N ILE A 131 1.80 3.07 -14.25
CA ILE A 131 1.73 2.28 -15.48
C ILE A 131 3.09 2.15 -16.14
N GLY A 132 3.29 1.07 -16.89
CA GLY A 132 4.50 0.84 -17.69
C GLY A 132 5.80 0.95 -16.88
N SER A 133 6.51 2.07 -17.04
CA SER A 133 7.83 2.30 -16.44
C SER A 133 7.83 3.10 -15.14
N ASP A 134 6.66 3.41 -14.59
CA ASP A 134 6.55 4.31 -13.42
C ASP A 134 7.21 3.76 -12.16
N GLU A 135 7.11 2.46 -11.89
CA GLU A 135 7.82 1.85 -10.77
C GLU A 135 9.36 1.98 -10.92
N VAL A 136 9.86 1.89 -12.16
CA VAL A 136 11.30 2.08 -12.45
C VAL A 136 11.70 3.54 -12.23
N LYS A 137 10.86 4.49 -12.66
CA LYS A 137 11.07 5.93 -12.38
C LYS A 137 11.05 6.20 -10.88
N PHE A 138 10.12 5.59 -10.15
CA PHE A 138 10.00 5.70 -8.70
C PHE A 138 11.28 5.21 -8.02
N LYS A 139 11.77 4.00 -8.35
CA LYS A 139 13.03 3.47 -7.81
C LYS A 139 14.23 4.40 -8.05
N LYS A 140 14.28 5.03 -9.23
CA LYS A 140 15.31 6.03 -9.55
C LYS A 140 15.19 7.28 -8.67
N GLN A 141 13.99 7.83 -8.50
CA GLN A 141 13.78 9.01 -7.64
C GLN A 141 13.99 8.69 -6.17
N PHE A 142 13.55 7.52 -5.72
CA PHE A 142 13.77 7.02 -4.37
C PHE A 142 15.27 6.92 -4.04
N THR A 143 16.09 6.46 -4.99
CA THR A 143 17.55 6.43 -4.82
C THR A 143 18.13 7.85 -4.62
N LEU A 144 17.63 8.85 -5.35
CA LEU A 144 18.07 10.23 -5.20
C LEU A 144 17.58 10.83 -3.87
N PHE A 145 16.34 10.55 -3.49
CA PHE A 145 15.75 10.97 -2.23
C PHE A 145 16.55 10.43 -1.03
N LEU A 146 16.87 9.14 -1.02
CA LEU A 146 17.67 8.52 0.04
C LEU A 146 19.04 9.19 0.19
N ARG A 147 19.73 9.48 -0.92
CA ARG A 147 21.02 10.20 -0.86
C ARG A 147 20.87 11.59 -0.24
N ALA A 148 19.84 12.33 -0.65
CA ALA A 148 19.58 13.66 -0.09
C ALA A 148 19.23 13.60 1.41
N LEU A 149 18.50 12.56 1.83
CA LEU A 149 18.17 12.30 3.22
C LEU A 149 19.42 11.93 4.05
N GLU A 150 20.25 11.01 3.56
CA GLU A 150 21.52 10.61 4.18
C GLU A 150 22.47 11.82 4.36
N ASP A 151 22.53 12.71 3.35
CA ASP A 151 23.29 13.96 3.42
C ASP A 151 22.70 14.93 4.47
N ALA A 152 21.38 15.03 4.57
CA ALA A 152 20.70 15.89 5.54
C ALA A 152 20.90 15.39 6.98
N GLU A 153 20.76 14.09 7.21
CA GLU A 153 21.05 13.43 8.48
C GLU A 153 22.51 13.66 8.89
N SER A 154 23.45 13.43 7.96
CA SER A 154 24.88 13.62 8.22
C SER A 154 25.25 15.09 8.54
N ARG A 155 24.56 16.07 7.94
CA ARG A 155 24.71 17.49 8.32
C ARG A 155 24.18 17.74 9.73
N ARG A 156 22.98 17.24 10.04
CA ARG A 156 22.35 17.41 11.35
C ARG A 156 23.18 16.79 12.47
N GLU A 157 23.75 15.60 12.25
CA GLU A 157 24.63 14.95 13.23
C GLU A 157 25.90 15.77 13.51
N LYS A 158 26.48 16.39 12.47
CA LYS A 158 27.63 17.31 12.62
C LYS A 158 27.23 18.55 13.41
N ASP A 159 26.08 19.15 13.10
CA ASP A 159 25.58 20.34 13.80
C ASP A 159 25.29 20.04 15.29
N LEU A 160 24.88 18.80 15.60
CA LEU A 160 24.66 18.30 16.96
C LEU A 160 25.94 17.75 17.64
N ALA A 161 27.09 17.77 16.96
CA ALA A 161 28.36 17.24 17.44
C ALA A 161 28.29 15.78 17.94
N LEU A 162 27.52 14.93 17.27
CA LEU A 162 27.42 13.51 17.61
C LEU A 162 28.72 12.78 17.23
N GLU A 163 29.30 12.03 18.17
CA GLU A 163 30.56 11.31 17.96
C GLU A 163 30.42 10.11 17.02
N LYS A 164 29.19 9.59 16.85
CA LYS A 164 28.87 8.45 15.98
C LYS A 164 27.56 8.72 15.22
N PRO A 165 27.42 8.19 13.99
CA PRO A 165 26.15 8.20 13.28
C PRO A 165 25.04 7.56 14.11
N ASP A 166 23.84 8.11 14.05
CA ASP A 166 22.69 7.50 14.72
C ASP A 166 22.31 6.21 13.99
N GLU A 167 22.30 5.08 14.70
CA GLU A 167 21.82 3.80 14.15
C GLU A 167 20.33 3.87 13.81
N ARG A 168 19.61 4.89 14.31
CA ARG A 168 18.20 5.17 14.03
C ARG A 168 17.98 6.18 12.90
N ARG A 169 18.92 6.29 11.96
CA ARG A 169 18.72 7.08 10.74
C ARG A 169 17.46 6.62 10.00
N ILE A 170 16.63 7.59 9.63
CA ILE A 170 15.41 7.37 8.84
C ILE A 170 15.79 6.82 7.47
N SER A 171 16.92 7.24 6.88
CA SER A 171 17.38 6.70 5.59
C SER A 171 17.61 5.18 5.63
N ILE A 172 18.16 4.65 6.73
CA ILE A 172 18.41 3.22 6.92
C ILE A 172 17.07 2.48 7.03
N ALA A 173 16.20 2.93 7.94
CA ALA A 173 14.88 2.34 8.13
C ALA A 173 14.04 2.39 6.86
N MET A 174 14.10 3.48 6.11
CA MET A 174 13.34 3.67 4.87
C MET A 174 13.81 2.77 3.74
N ARG A 175 15.11 2.53 3.63
CA ARG A 175 15.66 1.54 2.71
C ARG A 175 15.16 0.14 3.07
N GLN A 176 15.26 -0.24 4.35
CA GLN A 176 14.80 -1.54 4.83
C GLN A 176 13.30 -1.74 4.62
N ASN A 177 12.48 -0.73 4.90
CA ASN A 177 11.02 -0.78 4.73
C ASN A 177 10.60 -0.91 3.26
N TYR A 178 11.40 -0.41 2.32
CA TYR A 178 11.18 -0.68 0.90
C TYR A 178 11.60 -2.10 0.51
N GLU A 179 12.77 -2.54 0.98
CA GLU A 179 13.35 -3.85 0.66
C GLU A 179 12.62 -5.04 1.29
N ASN A 180 11.89 -4.83 2.39
CA ASN A 180 11.16 -5.89 3.08
C ASN A 180 9.64 -5.91 2.76
N GLY A 181 9.15 -4.98 1.93
CA GLY A 181 7.75 -4.89 1.53
C GLY A 181 6.83 -4.03 2.44
N THR A 182 7.36 -3.43 3.51
CA THR A 182 6.58 -2.57 4.43
C THR A 182 5.99 -1.36 3.71
N PHE A 183 6.70 -0.80 2.71
CA PHE A 183 6.14 0.25 1.86
C PHE A 183 4.81 -0.16 1.24
N TRP A 184 4.72 -1.35 0.63
CA TRP A 184 3.51 -1.84 -0.02
C TRP A 184 2.40 -2.14 0.98
N LEU A 185 2.74 -2.66 2.16
CA LEU A 185 1.81 -2.83 3.26
C LEU A 185 1.20 -1.49 3.70
N VAL A 186 2.03 -0.47 3.93
CA VAL A 186 1.56 0.86 4.33
C VAL A 186 0.70 1.48 3.23
N GLN A 187 1.09 1.35 1.95
CA GLN A 187 0.24 1.81 0.85
C GLN A 187 -1.14 1.15 0.90
N LEU A 188 -1.22 -0.18 1.10
CA LEU A 188 -2.50 -0.89 1.23
C LEU A 188 -3.33 -0.45 2.44
N LEU A 189 -2.69 -0.20 3.59
CA LEU A 189 -3.36 0.25 4.81
C LEU A 189 -3.98 1.65 4.65
N LEU A 190 -3.31 2.53 3.89
CA LEU A 190 -3.75 3.89 3.62
C LEU A 190 -4.79 3.97 2.48
N GLN A 191 -5.00 2.90 1.71
CA GLN A 191 -6.06 2.85 0.71
C GLN A 191 -7.41 2.46 1.33
N CYS A 192 -8.43 3.29 1.13
CA CYS A 192 -9.81 3.00 1.56
C CYS A 192 -10.77 2.60 0.43
N PHE A 193 -10.59 3.19 -0.75
CA PHE A 193 -11.45 2.96 -1.92
C PHE A 193 -10.82 1.97 -2.90
N ASN A 194 -9.56 2.19 -3.25
CA ASN A 194 -8.84 1.42 -4.26
C ASN A 194 -7.90 0.43 -3.59
N PHE A 195 -8.47 -0.62 -3.02
CA PHE A 195 -7.70 -1.79 -2.62
C PHE A 195 -7.34 -2.57 -3.88
N ASP A 196 -6.41 -2.02 -4.64
CA ASP A 196 -6.10 -2.46 -5.99
C ASP A 196 -5.32 -3.77 -5.93
N GLY A 197 -6.05 -4.86 -6.22
CA GLY A 197 -5.50 -6.21 -6.33
C GLY A 197 -4.50 -6.38 -7.48
N ASP A 198 -4.48 -5.46 -8.44
CA ASP A 198 -3.61 -5.50 -9.61
C ASP A 198 -2.41 -4.54 -9.46
N ALA A 199 -2.59 -3.40 -8.79
CA ALA A 199 -1.52 -2.43 -8.56
C ALA A 199 -0.74 -2.73 -7.28
N LEU A 200 -1.36 -2.87 -6.11
CA LEU A 200 -0.63 -2.91 -4.84
C LEU A 200 -0.33 -4.33 -4.37
N TRP A 201 -1.33 -5.21 -4.40
CA TRP A 201 -1.19 -6.59 -3.90
C TRP A 201 -0.05 -7.38 -4.57
N PRO A 202 0.15 -7.32 -5.91
CA PRO A 202 1.18 -8.13 -6.56
C PRO A 202 2.61 -7.69 -6.19
N ARG A 203 2.78 -6.48 -5.63
CA ARG A 203 4.08 -6.05 -5.09
C ARG A 203 4.28 -6.47 -3.64
N LEU A 204 3.22 -6.68 -2.87
CA LEU A 204 3.34 -7.25 -1.52
C LEU A 204 3.56 -8.77 -1.56
N GLU A 205 2.95 -9.47 -2.52
CA GLU A 205 2.94 -10.93 -2.58
C GLU A 205 4.32 -11.61 -2.54
N PRO A 206 5.38 -11.13 -3.25
CA PRO A 206 6.71 -11.74 -3.17
C PRO A 206 7.26 -11.78 -1.74
N PHE A 207 7.03 -10.71 -0.96
CA PHE A 207 7.46 -10.65 0.44
C PHE A 207 6.66 -11.60 1.33
N LEU A 208 5.37 -11.78 1.07
CA LEU A 208 4.55 -12.78 1.77
C LEU A 208 5.03 -14.20 1.44
N ARG A 209 5.41 -14.46 0.18
CA ARG A 209 5.96 -15.74 -0.27
C ARG A 209 7.26 -16.09 0.45
N GLU A 210 8.19 -15.15 0.50
CA GLU A 210 9.48 -15.31 1.19
C GLU A 210 9.29 -15.60 2.69
N ARG A 211 8.26 -15.02 3.31
CA ARG A 211 7.93 -15.23 4.73
C ARG A 211 7.05 -16.45 4.99
N GLY A 212 6.61 -17.18 3.96
CA GLY A 212 5.70 -18.32 4.10
C GLY A 212 4.26 -17.94 4.53
N LEU A 213 3.83 -16.72 4.21
CA LEU A 213 2.55 -16.14 4.65
C LEU A 213 1.46 -16.11 3.56
N LEU A 214 1.67 -16.73 2.40
CA LEU A 214 0.70 -16.68 1.29
C LEU A 214 -0.65 -17.29 1.64
N GLU A 215 -0.68 -18.34 2.44
CA GLU A 215 -1.93 -19.04 2.79
C GLU A 215 -2.64 -18.40 3.99
N VAL A 216 -2.09 -17.33 4.56
CA VAL A 216 -2.65 -16.69 5.76
C VAL A 216 -3.92 -15.92 5.40
N GLY A 217 -4.98 -16.20 6.16
CA GLY A 217 -6.22 -15.43 6.11
C GLY A 217 -7.07 -15.62 4.86
N ILE A 218 -6.85 -16.69 4.10
CA ILE A 218 -7.72 -17.04 2.97
C ILE A 218 -9.12 -17.36 3.54
N PRO A 219 -10.16 -16.59 3.18
CA PRO A 219 -11.52 -16.85 3.64
C PRO A 219 -12.07 -18.12 3.00
N ASP A 220 -13.09 -18.69 3.64
CA ASP A 220 -13.84 -19.81 3.08
C ASP A 220 -14.63 -19.37 1.83
N GLU A 221 -14.76 -20.26 0.85
CA GLU A 221 -15.48 -19.98 -0.40
C GLU A 221 -16.93 -19.57 -0.12
N LYS A 222 -17.60 -20.23 0.84
CA LYS A 222 -18.97 -19.86 1.19
C LYS A 222 -19.04 -18.47 1.84
N GLU A 223 -18.09 -18.09 2.70
CA GLU A 223 -17.97 -16.73 3.24
C GLU A 223 -17.83 -15.69 2.11
N VAL A 224 -17.00 -15.98 1.11
CA VAL A 224 -16.80 -15.10 -0.06
C VAL A 224 -18.10 -14.95 -0.86
N GLU A 225 -18.74 -16.06 -1.24
CA GLU A 225 -19.95 -16.02 -2.07
C GLU A 225 -21.15 -15.40 -1.33
N ASP A 226 -21.27 -15.62 -0.01
CA ASP A 226 -22.29 -14.95 0.81
C ASP A 226 -22.09 -13.42 0.78
N PHE A 227 -20.84 -12.95 0.86
CA PHE A 227 -20.51 -11.53 0.72
C PHE A 227 -20.84 -10.98 -0.67
N VAL A 228 -20.44 -11.69 -1.73
CA VAL A 228 -20.72 -11.29 -3.13
C VAL A 228 -22.22 -11.13 -3.36
N ALA A 229 -23.02 -12.10 -2.89
CA ALA A 229 -24.47 -12.04 -3.01
C ALA A 229 -25.09 -10.83 -2.30
N ILE A 230 -24.54 -10.43 -1.15
CA ILE A 230 -24.95 -9.20 -0.47
C ILE A 230 -24.61 -7.98 -1.33
N LYS A 231 -23.37 -7.88 -1.82
CA LYS A 231 -22.94 -6.70 -2.57
C LYS A 231 -23.63 -6.54 -3.91
N MET A 232 -23.89 -7.62 -4.63
CA MET A 232 -24.61 -7.54 -5.91
C MET A 232 -26.04 -7.06 -5.70
N ARG A 233 -26.70 -7.46 -4.60
CA ARG A 233 -28.02 -6.95 -4.24
C ARG A 233 -27.99 -5.46 -3.93
N ASP A 234 -27.01 -5.01 -3.14
CA ASP A 234 -26.84 -3.60 -2.78
C ASP A 234 -26.58 -2.72 -4.02
N LEU A 235 -25.69 -3.18 -4.90
CA LEU A 235 -25.29 -2.49 -6.12
C LEU A 235 -26.46 -2.39 -7.11
N HIS A 236 -27.22 -3.48 -7.26
CA HIS A 236 -28.43 -3.48 -8.09
C HIS A 236 -29.42 -2.43 -7.59
N ALA A 237 -29.77 -2.47 -6.30
CA ALA A 237 -30.71 -1.52 -5.71
C ALA A 237 -30.19 -0.08 -5.82
N TYR A 238 -28.88 0.14 -5.69
CA TYR A 238 -28.27 1.46 -5.87
C TYR A 238 -28.41 1.96 -7.31
N LYS A 239 -28.14 1.11 -8.30
CA LYS A 239 -28.28 1.45 -9.73
C LYS A 239 -29.74 1.77 -10.09
N GLU A 240 -30.70 1.03 -9.54
CA GLU A 240 -32.14 1.31 -9.73
C GLU A 240 -32.54 2.69 -9.15
N GLU A 241 -32.11 3.00 -7.93
CA GLU A 241 -32.37 4.31 -7.32
C GLU A 241 -31.74 5.47 -8.10
N LEU A 242 -30.52 5.27 -8.61
CA LEU A 242 -29.82 6.25 -9.41
C LEU A 242 -30.56 6.53 -10.73
N GLN A 243 -31.03 5.47 -11.40
CA GLN A 243 -31.84 5.58 -12.62
C GLN A 243 -33.15 6.32 -12.36
N LYS A 244 -33.83 6.01 -11.25
CA LYS A 244 -35.06 6.70 -10.85
C LYS A 244 -34.82 8.20 -10.64
N LYS A 245 -33.81 8.58 -9.86
CA LYS A 245 -33.47 10.00 -9.63
C LYS A 245 -33.10 10.72 -10.93
N SER A 246 -32.36 10.06 -11.81
CA SER A 246 -32.01 10.62 -13.13
C SER A 246 -33.24 10.87 -13.99
N SER A 247 -34.21 9.94 -13.97
CA SER A 247 -35.47 10.10 -14.70
C SER A 247 -36.36 11.21 -14.12
N GLU A 248 -36.40 11.37 -12.80
CA GLU A 248 -37.13 12.43 -12.10
C GLU A 248 -36.54 13.81 -12.43
N GLN A 249 -35.21 13.96 -12.37
CA GLN A 249 -34.52 15.20 -12.73
C GLN A 249 -34.76 15.59 -14.20
N ARG A 250 -34.79 14.61 -15.11
CA ARG A 250 -35.10 14.85 -16.51
C ARG A 250 -36.55 15.30 -16.71
N ALA A 251 -37.49 14.68 -16.00
CA ALA A 251 -38.89 15.06 -16.05
C ALA A 251 -39.12 16.48 -15.48
N GLU A 252 -38.44 16.86 -14.41
CA GLU A 252 -38.48 18.22 -13.84
C GLU A 252 -37.93 19.27 -14.81
N ALA A 253 -36.81 18.99 -15.48
CA ALA A 253 -36.23 19.88 -16.48
C ALA A 253 -37.10 20.05 -17.74
N GLU A 254 -37.91 19.05 -18.09
CA GLU A 254 -38.88 19.13 -19.19
C GLU A 254 -40.16 19.92 -18.80
N VAL A 255 -40.50 19.98 -17.50
CA VAL A 255 -41.69 20.70 -16.99
C VAL A 255 -41.41 22.18 -16.72
N ASP A 256 -40.20 22.54 -16.30
CA ASP A 256 -39.81 23.95 -16.06
C ASP A 256 -38.54 24.31 -16.88
N PRO A 257 -38.69 24.66 -18.17
CA PRO A 257 -37.55 25.08 -18.98
C PRO A 257 -37.01 26.40 -18.42
N LYS A 258 -35.83 26.33 -17.79
CA LYS A 258 -35.06 27.50 -17.33
C LYS A 258 -35.05 28.56 -18.44
N PRO A 259 -35.51 29.81 -18.17
CA PRO A 259 -35.64 30.80 -19.23
C PRO A 259 -34.27 31.08 -19.85
N PRO A 260 -34.20 31.31 -21.18
CA PRO A 260 -32.94 31.63 -21.83
C PRO A 260 -32.37 32.89 -21.20
N ALA A 261 -31.07 32.84 -20.86
CA ALA A 261 -30.36 34.00 -20.36
C ALA A 261 -30.54 35.14 -21.37
N SER A 262 -31.20 36.23 -20.94
CA SER A 262 -31.39 37.40 -21.78
C SER A 262 -30.03 38.01 -22.10
N GLU A 263 -29.69 38.09 -23.38
CA GLU A 263 -28.62 38.95 -23.88
C GLU A 263 -28.96 40.41 -23.51
N CYS A 264 -28.30 40.94 -22.49
CA CYS A 264 -28.22 42.38 -22.28
C CYS A 264 -26.83 42.85 -22.71
N ALA A 265 -26.77 43.48 -23.88
CA ALA A 265 -25.60 44.16 -24.39
C ALA A 265 -25.33 45.48 -23.64
N SER A 266 -24.03 45.74 -23.45
CA SER A 266 -23.34 47.02 -23.28
C SER A 266 -23.67 47.91 -22.07
N GLY A 267 -22.66 48.14 -21.24
CA GLY A 267 -22.48 49.35 -20.44
C GLY A 267 -21.11 49.35 -19.77
N SER A 268 -20.12 49.98 -20.39
CA SER A 268 -18.81 50.21 -19.78
C SER A 268 -18.90 51.27 -18.68
N THR A 269 -18.20 51.08 -17.57
CA THR A 269 -17.33 52.09 -16.94
C THR A 269 -16.51 51.44 -15.83
N ASN A 270 -15.29 51.95 -15.67
CA ASN A 270 -14.21 51.40 -14.88
C ASN A 270 -14.25 51.74 -13.38
N ASP A 271 -13.44 50.97 -12.65
CA ASP A 271 -12.60 51.28 -11.49
C ASP A 271 -13.14 51.24 -10.03
N ASP A 272 -12.42 50.40 -9.28
CA ASP A 272 -11.98 50.43 -7.88
C ASP A 272 -12.82 49.83 -6.71
N ALA A 273 -12.28 48.71 -6.23
CA ALA A 273 -12.03 48.32 -4.83
C ALA A 273 -13.21 48.05 -3.86
N ALA A 274 -13.50 46.76 -3.64
CA ALA A 274 -13.71 46.17 -2.30
C ALA A 274 -13.80 44.64 -2.41
N ALA A 275 -12.81 43.93 -1.87
CA ALA A 275 -12.81 42.47 -1.77
C ALA A 275 -13.74 42.02 -0.63
N ALA A 276 -14.88 41.44 -0.99
CA ALA A 276 -15.73 40.66 -0.09
C ALA A 276 -16.30 39.46 -0.87
N THR A 277 -15.78 38.28 -0.53
CA THR A 277 -16.42 36.96 -0.52
C THR A 277 -17.53 36.67 -1.54
N LYS A 278 -17.20 35.86 -2.56
CA LYS A 278 -18.14 34.95 -3.23
C LYS A 278 -17.64 33.50 -3.12
N PRO A 279 -18.54 32.51 -3.05
CA PRO A 279 -18.17 31.11 -2.91
C PRO A 279 -17.59 30.60 -4.23
N LEU A 280 -16.52 29.80 -4.14
CA LEU A 280 -15.94 29.10 -5.26
C LEU A 280 -16.84 27.91 -5.63
N ASP A 281 -17.32 27.93 -6.86
CA ASP A 281 -18.08 26.86 -7.48
C ASP A 281 -17.31 25.53 -7.46
N GLU A 282 -18.04 24.49 -7.04
CA GLU A 282 -17.67 23.07 -7.12
C GLU A 282 -17.57 22.65 -8.60
N HIS A 283 -16.35 22.52 -9.12
CA HIS A 283 -16.10 21.77 -10.35
C HIS A 283 -14.70 21.17 -10.37
N HIS A 284 -14.59 19.91 -9.93
CA HIS A 284 -13.64 18.83 -10.25
C HIS A 284 -13.53 17.96 -9.00
N GLU A 285 -13.96 16.70 -9.00
CA GLU A 285 -13.25 15.62 -9.68
C GLU A 285 -14.21 14.47 -10.04
N SER A 286 -14.87 14.58 -11.19
CA SER A 286 -15.45 13.42 -11.88
C SER A 286 -14.35 12.76 -12.72
N SER A 287 -13.58 11.89 -12.08
CA SER A 287 -12.68 10.94 -12.76
C SER A 287 -13.02 9.52 -12.33
N GLN A 288 -14.25 9.09 -12.63
CA GLN A 288 -14.51 7.69 -12.95
C GLN A 288 -14.62 7.63 -14.47
N THR A 289 -13.49 7.34 -15.12
CA THR A 289 -13.47 7.11 -16.56
C THR A 289 -14.23 5.83 -16.87
N HIS A 290 -15.26 6.01 -17.68
CA HIS A 290 -15.98 5.00 -18.44
C HIS A 290 -14.98 4.14 -19.24
N LEU A 291 -14.69 2.91 -18.79
CA LEU A 291 -14.18 1.86 -19.67
C LEU A 291 -15.38 1.07 -20.19
N GLY A 292 -15.82 1.44 -21.39
CA GLY A 292 -16.67 0.58 -22.20
C GLY A 292 -15.83 -0.54 -22.82
N ASP A 293 -16.38 -1.75 -22.77
CA ASP A 293 -16.12 -2.92 -23.62
C ASP A 293 -14.66 -3.17 -24.03
N LEU A 294 -13.93 -3.87 -23.16
CA LEU A 294 -12.82 -4.73 -23.57
C LEU A 294 -13.09 -6.15 -23.07
N GLU A 295 -13.13 -7.09 -24.01
CA GLU A 295 -13.33 -8.53 -23.83
C GLU A 295 -12.43 -9.13 -22.72
N PRO A 296 -12.91 -10.12 -21.95
CA PRO A 296 -12.16 -10.68 -20.83
C PRO A 296 -10.95 -11.49 -21.30
N THR A 297 -9.75 -10.99 -20.99
CA THR A 297 -8.50 -11.72 -21.20
C THR A 297 -8.40 -12.92 -20.26
N THR A 298 -8.20 -14.07 -20.89
CA THR A 298 -8.33 -15.44 -20.38
C THR A 298 -7.14 -15.88 -19.51
N VAL A 299 -6.94 -15.28 -18.34
CA VAL A 299 -5.79 -15.63 -17.47
C VAL A 299 -6.21 -16.34 -16.17
N LEU A 300 -7.36 -16.02 -15.59
CA LEU A 300 -7.84 -16.64 -14.34
C LEU A 300 -8.42 -18.06 -14.52
N SER A 301 -8.92 -18.41 -15.70
CA SER A 301 -9.42 -19.78 -15.99
C SER A 301 -8.32 -20.85 -16.02
N LYS A 302 -7.05 -20.44 -16.17
CA LYS A 302 -5.91 -21.34 -16.20
C LYS A 302 -5.48 -21.78 -14.80
N PHE A 303 -5.69 -20.92 -13.79
CA PHE A 303 -5.29 -21.22 -12.41
C PHE A 303 -6.18 -22.29 -11.76
N LEU A 304 -7.47 -22.34 -12.12
CA LEU A 304 -8.42 -23.34 -11.64
C LEU A 304 -8.32 -24.68 -12.38
N SER A 305 -7.84 -24.71 -13.63
CA SER A 305 -7.68 -25.95 -14.41
C SER A 305 -6.44 -26.75 -14.00
N ASP A 306 -5.37 -26.09 -13.56
CA ASP A 306 -4.11 -26.76 -13.21
C ASP A 306 -4.14 -27.48 -11.84
N GLN A 307 -5.10 -27.17 -10.97
CA GLN A 307 -5.33 -27.93 -9.72
C GLN A 307 -6.15 -29.21 -9.92
N ALA A 308 -6.89 -29.35 -11.03
CA ALA A 308 -7.76 -30.51 -11.28
C ALA A 308 -7.04 -31.70 -11.95
N ILE A 309 -5.80 -31.54 -12.41
CA ILE A 309 -5.08 -32.58 -13.20
C ILE A 309 -4.03 -33.35 -12.37
N SER A 310 -3.73 -32.97 -11.13
CA SER A 310 -2.70 -33.62 -10.29
C SER A 310 -3.17 -34.87 -9.52
N SER A 311 -4.19 -35.59 -10.00
CA SER A 311 -4.62 -36.86 -9.38
C SER A 311 -5.01 -37.92 -10.40
N ALA A 312 -4.06 -38.38 -11.22
CA ALA A 312 -4.13 -39.71 -11.84
C ALA A 312 -2.77 -40.17 -12.44
N GLY A 313 -2.20 -41.22 -11.86
CA GLY A 313 -1.71 -42.38 -12.63
C GLY A 313 -0.36 -42.30 -13.36
N VAL A 314 0.63 -42.94 -12.73
CA VAL A 314 1.90 -43.48 -13.26
C VAL A 314 1.76 -44.33 -14.55
N CYS A 315 2.67 -44.17 -15.55
CA CYS A 315 3.50 -45.26 -16.14
C CYS A 315 4.39 -44.84 -17.36
N THR A 316 5.69 -45.13 -17.25
CA THR A 316 6.70 -45.70 -18.19
C THR A 316 7.04 -45.11 -19.58
N ASP A 317 8.36 -44.88 -19.73
CA ASP A 317 9.32 -45.28 -20.79
C ASP A 317 9.45 -44.59 -22.18
N ASP A 318 10.70 -44.13 -22.39
CA ASP A 318 11.63 -44.32 -23.52
C ASP A 318 11.54 -43.60 -24.89
N HIS A 319 12.73 -43.05 -25.23
CA HIS A 319 13.41 -42.92 -26.53
C HIS A 319 12.98 -41.90 -27.62
N LEU A 320 13.91 -40.97 -27.94
CA LEU A 320 14.52 -40.64 -29.27
C LEU A 320 15.10 -39.19 -29.26
N VAL A 321 16.43 -38.96 -29.20
CA VAL A 321 17.44 -38.90 -30.31
C VAL A 321 17.35 -37.64 -31.22
N SER A 322 18.26 -36.70 -30.90
CA SER A 322 19.27 -36.00 -31.73
C SER A 322 18.95 -34.95 -32.82
N LEU A 323 19.95 -34.04 -32.91
CA LEU A 323 20.40 -33.10 -33.96
C LEU A 323 19.85 -31.67 -33.84
N ASN A 324 20.63 -30.59 -33.85
CA ASN A 324 21.95 -30.39 -34.46
C ASN A 324 22.74 -29.25 -33.77
N ALA A 325 24.07 -29.35 -33.87
CA ALA A 325 25.08 -28.42 -33.35
C ALA A 325 25.53 -27.38 -34.39
N GLN A 326 26.01 -26.23 -33.92
CA GLN A 326 27.12 -25.37 -34.45
C GLN A 326 27.10 -24.04 -33.68
N GLY A 327 28.16 -23.51 -33.08
CA GLY A 327 29.57 -23.88 -32.99
C GLY A 327 30.34 -22.73 -32.33
N LYS A 328 31.61 -23.01 -32.00
CA LYS A 328 32.72 -22.12 -31.60
C LYS A 328 32.87 -21.79 -30.10
N SER A 329 33.71 -22.58 -29.45
CA SER A 329 34.68 -22.11 -28.45
C SER A 329 36.03 -22.79 -28.74
N ASN A 330 37.08 -22.01 -28.81
CA ASN A 330 38.47 -22.47 -28.87
C ASN A 330 39.20 -21.96 -27.61
N THR A 331 40.28 -22.67 -27.28
CA THR A 331 41.33 -22.43 -26.27
C THR A 331 40.92 -22.73 -24.82
N ASP A 332 41.31 -23.90 -24.27
CA ASP A 332 42.64 -24.29 -23.74
C ASP A 332 42.96 -23.48 -22.47
N THR A 333 43.32 -24.04 -21.30
CA THR A 333 44.22 -25.18 -21.07
C THR A 333 44.05 -25.70 -19.62
N SER A 334 44.18 -27.02 -19.49
CA SER A 334 44.56 -27.89 -18.36
C SER A 334 45.60 -27.30 -17.37
N ASP A 335 45.84 -27.79 -16.15
CA ASP A 335 45.35 -28.85 -15.25
C ASP A 335 46.43 -28.95 -14.13
N SER A 336 46.19 -29.78 -13.11
CA SER A 336 47.16 -30.50 -12.25
C SER A 336 47.45 -29.98 -10.83
N SER A 337 46.84 -30.70 -9.86
CA SER A 337 47.45 -31.47 -8.75
C SER A 337 48.33 -30.74 -7.70
N SER A 338 48.36 -31.06 -6.39
CA SER A 338 48.33 -32.37 -5.71
C SER A 338 48.40 -32.17 -4.17
N THR A 339 47.73 -33.03 -3.37
CA THR A 339 48.13 -33.74 -2.10
C THR A 339 48.97 -33.02 -1.00
N GLN A 340 48.85 -33.22 0.33
CA GLN A 340 48.42 -34.30 1.27
C GLN A 340 48.38 -33.66 2.71
N THR A 341 47.39 -33.89 3.61
CA THR A 341 47.37 -34.80 4.80
C THR A 341 48.66 -34.84 5.65
N SER A 342 48.74 -34.91 6.99
CA SER A 342 47.84 -35.35 8.07
C SER A 342 48.39 -34.94 9.47
N GLU A 343 47.53 -35.03 10.51
CA GLU A 343 47.81 -35.46 11.92
C GLU A 343 48.67 -34.54 12.84
N ARG A 344 48.46 -34.41 14.17
CA ARG A 344 47.68 -35.13 15.20
C ARG A 344 47.70 -34.35 16.54
N GLU A 345 46.61 -34.49 17.35
CA GLU A 345 46.52 -34.82 18.81
C GLU A 345 47.34 -33.99 19.85
N ASP A 346 46.98 -33.76 21.12
CA ASP A 346 45.93 -34.19 22.09
C ASP A 346 46.23 -33.39 23.40
N GLU A 347 45.30 -32.83 24.16
CA GLU A 347 44.46 -33.38 25.26
C GLU A 347 44.82 -32.85 26.67
N HIS A 348 43.82 -33.01 27.57
CA HIS A 348 43.80 -32.97 29.06
C HIS A 348 43.64 -31.59 29.72
N GLY A 349 42.75 -31.37 30.70
CA GLY A 349 41.82 -32.24 31.42
C GLY A 349 41.69 -31.84 32.90
N SER A 350 40.45 -31.90 33.42
CA SER A 350 40.06 -32.23 34.81
C SER A 350 39.68 -31.14 35.85
N SER A 351 38.38 -31.18 36.19
CA SER A 351 37.68 -31.26 37.50
C SER A 351 38.01 -30.32 38.69
N HIS A 352 36.96 -29.78 39.34
CA HIS A 352 36.52 -30.18 40.69
C HIS A 352 35.15 -29.57 41.08
N ALA A 353 34.48 -30.23 42.01
CA ALA A 353 33.11 -30.02 42.48
C ALA A 353 33.03 -29.30 43.85
N VAL A 354 31.79 -29.13 44.33
CA VAL A 354 31.28 -28.96 45.71
C VAL A 354 30.85 -27.54 46.13
N GLY A 355 29.60 -27.43 46.64
CA GLY A 355 29.21 -26.36 47.56
C GLY A 355 27.71 -26.04 47.63
N MET A 356 27.00 -26.64 48.59
CA MET A 356 25.62 -26.30 49.03
C MET A 356 25.54 -24.87 49.60
N GLN A 357 24.39 -24.19 49.50
CA GLN A 357 23.53 -23.82 50.65
C GLN A 357 22.30 -22.98 50.28
N SER A 358 21.20 -23.38 50.90
CA SER A 358 19.90 -22.70 51.02
C SER A 358 19.98 -21.44 51.88
N GLY A 359 19.03 -20.51 51.70
CA GLY A 359 18.79 -19.40 52.62
C GLY A 359 17.55 -18.59 52.23
N ASP A 360 16.47 -18.80 52.99
CA ASP A 360 15.21 -18.08 52.98
C ASP A 360 15.31 -16.61 53.46
N VAL A 361 14.18 -15.90 53.26
CA VAL A 361 13.57 -14.85 54.11
C VAL A 361 13.63 -13.39 53.59
N GLN A 362 12.40 -12.92 53.28
CA GLN A 362 11.78 -11.61 53.48
C GLN A 362 12.62 -10.48 54.13
N GLU A 363 12.63 -9.29 53.52
CA GLU A 363 11.70 -8.19 53.79
C GLU A 363 11.70 -7.18 52.64
#